data_AF-A0A3D5X7Q8-F1
#
_entry.id   AF-A0A3D5X7Q8-F1
#
_cell.length_a   1.000
_cell.length_b   1.000
_cell.length_c   1.000
_cell.angle_alpha   90.00
_cell.angle_beta   90.00
_cell.angle_gamma   90.00
#
_symmetry.space_group_name_H-M   'P 1'
#
loop_
_entity.id
_entity.type
_entity.pdbx_description
1 polymer ?
#
loop_
_entity_poly.entity_id
_entity_poly.type
_entity_poly.pdbx_seq_one_letter_code
_entity_poly.pdbx_strand_id
1 'polypeptide(L)'
;MRKIFSILLSGLFVLGVWSCSEDIMDDINANVNDPTEVGSHLIITDAMVTSAFSVTGSDLAFYAGVYIEHNVGVWNQSYAAEIRAGEPTSSTTYNNSWNQIYANLFNLKDVIQKCSEGGSEEGNYHTLGIAQILTAYNLAILTDLMGDVPWSEALQPGVVFTPKLDKQKDIYVDIMTFLDDAIENLNKDSDFPSLGGQDFIYGGKIGLWEKFAYGLKARYTMRLSKITPKYADVITFAKKSFESAKEQAQFDYNGKSTQSPFYRFFKDRDYFG
;
A
#
# COMPACT_ATOMS: atom_id res chain seq x y z
N MET A 1 16.93 -58.85 36.70
CA MET A 1 15.87 -58.39 35.77
C MET A 1 15.42 -56.96 36.04
N ARG A 2 14.95 -56.58 37.25
CA ARG A 2 14.53 -55.19 37.56
C ARG A 2 15.56 -54.09 37.23
N LYS A 3 16.85 -54.31 37.52
CA LYS A 3 17.92 -53.33 37.22
C LYS A 3 18.18 -53.16 35.71
N ILE A 4 18.07 -54.23 34.92
CA ILE A 4 18.23 -54.18 33.46
C ILE A 4 17.03 -53.49 32.82
N PHE A 5 15.82 -53.73 33.33
CA PHE A 5 14.61 -53.05 32.88
C PHE A 5 14.66 -51.55 33.17
N SER A 6 15.12 -51.12 34.34
CA SER A 6 15.33 -49.69 34.64
C SER A 6 16.39 -49.05 33.75
N ILE A 7 17.50 -49.74 33.44
CA ILE A 7 18.55 -49.20 32.55
C ILE A 7 18.02 -49.07 31.11
N LEU A 8 17.26 -50.05 30.62
CA LEU A 8 16.60 -49.98 29.30
C LEU A 8 15.55 -48.86 29.24
N LEU A 9 14.76 -48.67 30.30
CA LEU A 9 13.76 -47.62 30.38
C LEU A 9 14.39 -46.21 30.44
N SER A 10 15.53 -46.06 31.14
CA SER A 10 16.30 -44.82 31.17
C SER A 10 17.00 -44.53 29.84
N GLY A 11 17.50 -45.56 29.14
CA GLY A 11 18.07 -45.40 27.79
C GLY A 11 17.05 -44.99 26.74
N LEU A 12 15.82 -45.52 26.83
CA LEU A 12 14.71 -45.15 25.94
C LEU A 12 14.24 -43.69 26.16
N PHE A 13 14.34 -43.19 27.39
CA PHE A 13 13.97 -41.80 27.72
C PHE A 13 14.99 -40.78 27.18
N VAL A 14 16.28 -41.14 27.14
CA VAL A 14 17.34 -40.29 26.58
C VAL A 14 17.25 -40.21 25.05
N LEU A 15 16.76 -41.25 24.37
CA LEU A 15 16.52 -41.22 22.91
C LEU A 15 15.31 -40.35 22.52
N GLY A 16 14.36 -40.13 23.43
CA GLY A 16 13.16 -39.31 23.17
C GLY A 16 13.41 -37.80 23.17
N VAL A 17 14.42 -37.32 23.91
CA VAL A 17 14.74 -35.87 23.99
C VAL A 17 15.65 -35.37 22.86
N TRP A 18 16.19 -36.26 22.02
CA TRP A 18 16.99 -35.90 20.84
C TRP A 18 16.18 -35.85 19.53
N SER A 19 14.91 -36.24 19.56
CA SER A 19 14.03 -36.23 18.37
C SER A 19 13.37 -34.89 18.09
N CYS A 20 13.46 -33.93 19.01
CA CYS A 20 12.97 -32.56 18.82
C CYS A 20 14.18 -31.65 18.59
N SER A 21 14.84 -31.74 17.43
CA SER A 21 15.70 -30.64 17.01
C SER A 21 14.81 -29.47 16.59
N GLU A 22 15.15 -28.24 17.01
CA GLU A 22 14.45 -27.03 16.57
C GLU A 22 14.37 -27.00 15.03
N ASP A 23 15.43 -27.43 14.35
CA ASP A 23 15.47 -27.59 12.90
C ASP A 23 14.30 -28.41 12.30
N ILE A 24 13.84 -29.49 12.96
CA ILE A 24 12.71 -30.31 12.46
C ILE A 24 11.38 -29.58 12.70
N MET A 25 11.26 -28.84 13.79
CA MET A 25 10.05 -28.08 14.11
C MET A 25 9.93 -26.82 13.23
N ASP A 26 11.06 -26.22 12.87
CA ASP A 26 11.14 -25.11 11.94
C ASP A 26 10.85 -25.58 10.51
N ASP A 27 11.34 -26.75 10.09
CA ASP A 27 11.07 -27.33 8.76
C ASP A 27 9.60 -27.78 8.60
N ILE A 28 8.97 -28.32 9.66
CA ILE A 28 7.55 -28.69 9.64
C ILE A 28 6.63 -27.46 9.50
N ASN A 29 7.05 -26.31 10.06
CA ASN A 29 6.29 -25.05 9.97
C ASN A 29 6.81 -24.13 8.86
N ALA A 30 7.86 -24.51 8.14
CA ALA A 30 8.36 -23.77 7.01
C ALA A 30 7.29 -23.78 5.92
N ASN A 31 6.73 -22.61 5.65
CA ASN A 31 5.76 -22.47 4.58
C ASN A 31 6.48 -22.54 3.22
N VAL A 32 6.67 -23.75 2.70
CA VAL A 32 7.34 -24.01 1.41
C VAL A 32 6.64 -23.32 0.22
N ASN A 33 5.38 -22.89 0.40
CA ASN A 33 4.60 -22.21 -0.63
C ASN A 33 4.68 -20.67 -0.55
N ASP A 34 5.31 -20.12 0.49
CA ASP A 34 5.55 -18.67 0.59
C ASP A 34 6.89 -18.35 -0.10
N PRO A 35 6.91 -17.53 -1.17
CA PRO A 35 8.16 -17.19 -1.81
C PRO A 35 9.07 -16.45 -0.83
N THR A 36 10.20 -17.06 -0.49
CA THR A 36 11.16 -16.49 0.46
C THR A 36 11.77 -15.18 -0.04
N GLU A 37 11.89 -15.02 -1.37
CA GLU A 37 12.25 -13.76 -2.00
C GLU A 37 11.45 -13.53 -3.30
N VAL A 38 10.91 -12.33 -3.43
CA VAL A 38 10.21 -11.85 -4.62
C VAL A 38 10.91 -10.59 -5.10
N GLY A 39 11.21 -10.53 -6.41
CA GLY A 39 11.82 -9.34 -7.01
C GLY A 39 10.88 -8.13 -6.94
N SER A 40 11.44 -6.96 -6.67
CA SER A 40 10.71 -5.71 -6.44
C SER A 40 9.82 -5.33 -7.62
N HIS A 41 10.20 -5.71 -8.84
CA HIS A 41 9.42 -5.48 -10.06
C HIS A 41 8.06 -6.23 -10.06
N LEU A 42 7.94 -7.38 -9.39
CA LEU A 42 6.66 -8.09 -9.24
C LEU A 42 5.82 -7.46 -8.14
N ILE A 43 6.46 -7.12 -7.01
CA ILE A 43 5.78 -6.50 -5.86
C ILE A 43 5.21 -5.14 -6.25
N ILE A 44 5.98 -4.32 -6.97
CA ILE A 44 5.54 -2.99 -7.39
C ILE A 44 4.38 -3.06 -8.39
N THR A 45 4.35 -4.10 -9.25
CA THR A 45 3.24 -4.35 -10.18
C THR A 45 1.94 -4.56 -9.41
N ASP A 46 1.97 -5.45 -8.41
CA ASP A 46 0.81 -5.70 -7.54
C ASP A 46 0.43 -4.45 -6.74
N ALA A 47 1.42 -3.71 -6.23
CA ALA A 47 1.17 -2.51 -5.45
C ALA A 47 0.44 -1.42 -6.26
N MET A 48 0.76 -1.27 -7.55
CA MET A 48 0.02 -0.37 -8.46
C MET A 48 -1.44 -0.81 -8.63
N VAL A 49 -1.67 -2.11 -8.84
CA VAL A 49 -3.04 -2.66 -8.98
C VAL A 49 -3.83 -2.44 -7.69
N THR A 50 -3.24 -2.74 -6.54
CA THR A 50 -3.88 -2.59 -5.23
C THR A 50 -4.18 -1.12 -4.92
N SER A 51 -3.27 -0.19 -5.23
CA SER A 51 -3.51 1.25 -5.10
C SER A 51 -4.67 1.74 -5.97
N ALA A 52 -4.74 1.28 -7.22
CA ALA A 52 -5.78 1.69 -8.14
C ALA A 52 -7.14 1.07 -7.81
N PHE A 53 -7.18 -0.23 -7.52
CA PHE A 53 -8.40 -0.99 -7.35
C PHE A 53 -8.94 -0.91 -5.92
N SER A 54 -8.16 -1.36 -4.93
CA SER A 54 -8.61 -1.53 -3.55
C SER A 54 -8.59 -0.23 -2.75
N VAL A 55 -7.57 0.60 -2.96
CA VAL A 55 -7.39 1.83 -2.16
C VAL A 55 -8.23 2.98 -2.72
N THR A 56 -8.16 3.23 -4.03
CA THR A 56 -8.82 4.39 -4.64
C THR A 56 -10.13 4.03 -5.35
N GLY A 57 -10.25 2.83 -5.89
CA GLY A 57 -11.34 2.46 -6.79
C GLY A 57 -12.55 1.79 -6.14
N SER A 58 -12.43 1.30 -4.90
CA SER A 58 -13.45 0.49 -4.23
C SER A 58 -14.12 1.24 -3.06
N ASP A 59 -14.25 0.60 -1.90
CA ASP A 59 -15.21 0.95 -0.84
C ASP A 59 -15.10 2.41 -0.40
N LEU A 60 -13.87 2.92 -0.23
CA LEU A 60 -13.63 4.32 0.13
C LEU A 60 -14.23 5.30 -0.88
N ALA A 61 -14.09 5.03 -2.19
CA ALA A 61 -14.68 5.87 -3.23
C ALA A 61 -16.20 5.72 -3.30
N PHE A 62 -16.73 4.52 -3.03
CA PHE A 62 -18.18 4.27 -3.01
C PHE A 62 -18.85 5.09 -1.89
N TYR A 63 -18.34 4.99 -0.66
CA TYR A 63 -18.85 5.75 0.47
C TYR A 63 -18.60 7.24 0.31
N ALA A 64 -17.42 7.65 -0.15
CA ALA A 64 -17.15 9.07 -0.43
C ALA A 64 -18.15 9.63 -1.45
N GLY A 65 -18.47 8.88 -2.50
CA GLY A 65 -19.46 9.26 -3.51
C GLY A 65 -20.86 9.51 -2.91
N VAL A 66 -21.26 8.72 -1.92
CA VAL A 66 -22.50 8.94 -1.15
C VAL A 66 -22.39 10.18 -0.27
N TYR A 67 -21.27 10.37 0.41
CA TYR A 67 -21.09 11.48 1.37
C TYR A 67 -20.97 12.85 0.71
N ILE A 68 -20.46 12.91 -0.53
CA ILE A 68 -20.39 14.14 -1.33
C ILE A 68 -21.53 14.28 -2.34
N GLU A 69 -22.56 13.41 -2.23
CA GLU A 69 -23.78 13.46 -3.04
C GLU A 69 -23.54 13.29 -4.56
N HIS A 70 -22.46 12.61 -4.95
CA HIS A 70 -22.24 12.20 -6.34
C HIS A 70 -23.12 11.01 -6.74
N ASN A 71 -23.48 10.15 -5.79
CA ASN A 71 -24.40 9.03 -5.97
C ASN A 71 -25.32 8.95 -4.74
N VAL A 72 -26.54 8.44 -4.90
CA VAL A 72 -27.44 8.17 -3.78
C VAL A 72 -27.34 6.69 -3.41
N GLY A 73 -27.09 6.41 -2.13
CA GLY A 73 -27.11 5.03 -1.64
C GLY A 73 -28.56 4.53 -1.50
N VAL A 74 -28.98 3.59 -2.35
CA VAL A 74 -30.40 3.15 -2.41
C VAL A 74 -30.66 1.77 -1.81
N TRP A 75 -29.61 0.99 -1.53
CA TRP A 75 -29.75 -0.35 -0.96
C TRP A 75 -28.66 -0.74 0.06
N ASN A 76 -29.01 -1.61 1.01
CA ASN A 76 -28.11 -2.25 1.98
C ASN A 76 -27.16 -1.27 2.70
N GLN A 77 -25.86 -1.59 2.81
CA GLN A 77 -24.86 -0.76 3.48
C GLN A 77 -24.80 0.66 2.88
N SER A 78 -24.93 0.80 1.55
CA SER A 78 -24.95 2.12 0.91
C SER A 78 -26.18 2.94 1.32
N TYR A 79 -27.36 2.31 1.47
CA TYR A 79 -28.54 2.98 2.02
C TYR A 79 -28.35 3.36 3.49
N ALA A 80 -27.81 2.46 4.31
CA ALA A 80 -27.50 2.76 5.71
C ALA A 80 -26.51 3.92 5.84
N ALA A 81 -25.54 4.01 4.92
CA ALA A 81 -24.64 5.16 4.80
C ALA A 81 -25.40 6.42 4.37
N GLU A 82 -26.27 6.35 3.35
CA GLU A 82 -27.11 7.46 2.86
C GLU A 82 -27.93 8.09 3.99
N ILE A 83 -28.71 7.28 4.71
CA ILE A 83 -29.57 7.76 5.80
C ILE A 83 -28.80 7.98 7.12
N ARG A 84 -27.47 7.81 7.10
CA ARG A 84 -26.56 7.96 8.24
C ARG A 84 -26.92 7.07 9.44
N ALA A 85 -27.44 5.87 9.18
CA ALA A 85 -27.86 4.90 10.19
C ALA A 85 -26.74 3.89 10.49
N GLY A 86 -25.85 4.25 11.41
CA GLY A 86 -24.81 3.37 11.95
C GLY A 86 -23.62 3.09 11.02
N GLU A 87 -23.86 2.89 9.73
CA GLU A 87 -22.83 2.55 8.74
C GLU A 87 -21.66 3.55 8.69
N PRO A 88 -21.89 4.89 8.69
CA PRO A 88 -20.77 5.83 8.57
C PRO A 88 -19.78 5.78 9.74
N THR A 89 -20.20 5.28 10.90
CA THR A 89 -19.42 5.25 12.14
C THR A 89 -18.99 3.84 12.57
N SER A 90 -19.45 2.79 11.87
CA SER A 90 -19.08 1.43 12.22
C SER A 90 -17.64 1.14 11.82
N SER A 91 -16.86 0.54 12.73
CA SER A 91 -15.48 0.13 12.45
C SER A 91 -15.40 -0.92 11.36
N THR A 92 -16.44 -1.74 11.21
CA THR A 92 -16.49 -2.80 10.18
C THR A 92 -16.61 -2.24 8.77
N THR A 93 -17.17 -1.04 8.61
CA THR A 93 -17.46 -0.43 7.30
C THR A 93 -16.20 -0.24 6.46
N TYR A 94 -15.10 0.17 7.10
CA TYR A 94 -13.85 0.52 6.41
C TYR A 94 -12.70 -0.47 6.67
N ASN A 95 -12.97 -1.57 7.38
CA ASN A 95 -11.93 -2.52 7.81
C ASN A 95 -11.22 -3.17 6.61
N ASN A 96 -11.95 -3.47 5.53
CA ASN A 96 -11.35 -4.01 4.31
C ASN A 96 -10.35 -3.02 3.70
N SER A 97 -10.77 -1.77 3.50
CA SER A 97 -9.89 -0.73 2.95
C SER A 97 -8.69 -0.44 3.85
N TRP A 98 -8.90 -0.36 5.17
CA TRP A 98 -7.84 -0.22 6.15
C TRP A 98 -6.78 -1.32 5.98
N ASN A 99 -7.20 -2.59 6.02
CA ASN A 99 -6.29 -3.73 5.90
C ASN A 99 -5.57 -3.75 4.55
N GLN A 100 -6.28 -3.44 3.45
CA GLN A 100 -5.68 -3.40 2.11
C GLN A 100 -4.63 -2.27 2.00
N ILE A 101 -4.89 -1.09 2.57
CA ILE A 101 -3.92 0.00 2.56
C ILE A 101 -2.66 -0.39 3.35
N TYR A 102 -2.80 -0.95 4.55
CA TYR A 102 -1.65 -1.37 5.35
C TYR A 102 -0.87 -2.52 4.71
N ALA A 103 -1.55 -3.50 4.11
CA ALA A 103 -0.89 -4.57 3.36
C ALA A 103 -0.11 -4.01 2.18
N ASN A 104 -0.68 -3.06 1.45
CA ASN A 104 0.00 -2.42 0.32
C ASN A 104 1.20 -1.57 0.77
N LEU A 105 1.05 -0.79 1.84
CA LEU A 105 2.16 -0.03 2.43
C LEU A 105 3.28 -0.94 2.94
N PHE A 106 2.96 -2.13 3.45
CA PHE A 106 3.95 -3.14 3.82
C PHE A 106 4.76 -3.60 2.60
N ASN A 107 4.08 -3.96 1.51
CA ASN A 107 4.72 -4.36 0.25
C ASN A 107 5.60 -3.24 -0.33
N LEU A 108 5.12 -2.00 -0.29
CA LEU A 108 5.89 -0.83 -0.75
C LEU A 108 7.12 -0.57 0.12
N LYS A 109 7.01 -0.77 1.44
CA LYS A 109 8.16 -0.67 2.36
C LYS A 109 9.22 -1.72 2.04
N ASP A 110 8.83 -2.95 1.74
CA ASP A 110 9.75 -4.02 1.30
C ASP A 110 10.49 -3.63 0.01
N VAL A 111 9.77 -3.12 -1.00
CA VAL A 111 10.39 -2.60 -2.24
C VAL A 111 11.38 -1.47 -1.95
N ILE A 112 11.00 -0.50 -1.10
CA ILE A 112 11.88 0.60 -0.71
C ILE A 112 13.16 0.05 -0.04
N GLN A 113 13.02 -0.92 0.87
CA GLN A 113 14.16 -1.53 1.55
C GLN A 113 15.09 -2.29 0.58
N LYS A 114 14.52 -3.06 -0.36
CA LYS A 114 15.30 -3.79 -1.36
C LYS A 114 16.08 -2.86 -2.29
N CYS A 115 15.48 -1.74 -2.71
CA CYS A 115 16.09 -0.85 -3.69
C CYS A 115 16.97 0.27 -3.07
N SER A 116 16.92 0.45 -1.75
CA SER A 116 17.75 1.44 -1.03
C SER A 116 19.20 0.93 -0.84
N GLU A 117 20.09 1.83 -0.40
CA GLU A 117 21.48 1.50 -0.06
C GLU A 117 21.56 0.32 0.93
N GLY A 118 22.37 -0.70 0.60
CA GLY A 118 22.51 -1.94 1.35
C GLY A 118 21.41 -2.98 1.11
N GLY A 119 20.41 -2.68 0.27
CA GLY A 119 19.35 -3.60 -0.14
C GLY A 119 19.79 -4.58 -1.23
N SER A 120 19.03 -5.67 -1.41
CA SER A 120 19.34 -6.70 -2.42
C SER A 120 19.20 -6.24 -3.87
N GLU A 121 18.51 -5.13 -4.10
CA GLU A 121 18.31 -4.48 -5.40
C GLU A 121 18.80 -3.01 -5.39
N GLU A 122 19.83 -2.71 -4.59
CA GLU A 122 20.49 -1.40 -4.61
C GLU A 122 20.87 -0.99 -6.05
N GLY A 123 20.60 0.27 -6.42
CA GLY A 123 20.77 0.78 -7.79
C GLY A 123 19.47 0.74 -8.63
N ASN A 124 18.41 0.11 -8.13
CA ASN A 124 17.07 0.15 -8.74
C ASN A 124 16.31 1.45 -8.42
N TYR A 125 16.94 2.60 -8.69
CA TYR A 125 16.42 3.93 -8.30
C TYR A 125 15.06 4.25 -8.93
N HIS A 126 14.78 3.75 -10.13
CA HIS A 126 13.47 3.95 -10.77
C HIS A 126 12.35 3.25 -9.99
N THR A 127 12.54 1.98 -9.62
CA THR A 127 11.53 1.24 -8.82
C THR A 127 11.41 1.83 -7.41
N LEU A 128 12.53 2.25 -6.82
CA LEU A 128 12.55 2.97 -5.54
C LEU A 128 11.68 4.23 -5.57
N GLY A 129 11.90 5.10 -6.56
CA GLY A 129 11.15 6.35 -6.69
C GLY A 129 9.66 6.11 -6.92
N ILE A 130 9.30 5.11 -7.71
CA ILE A 130 7.91 4.71 -7.92
C ILE A 130 7.28 4.22 -6.61
N ALA A 131 7.98 3.38 -5.84
CA ALA A 131 7.50 2.87 -4.56
C ALA A 131 7.32 3.98 -3.52
N GLN A 132 8.21 4.98 -3.49
CA GLN A 132 8.09 6.16 -2.65
C GLN A 132 6.86 7.01 -3.04
N ILE A 133 6.60 7.23 -4.33
CA ILE A 133 5.39 7.93 -4.81
C ILE A 133 4.13 7.19 -4.39
N LEU A 134 4.08 5.87 -4.59
CA LEU A 134 2.93 5.08 -4.19
C LEU A 134 2.77 5.06 -2.66
N THR A 135 3.86 5.01 -1.89
CA THR A 135 3.80 5.11 -0.43
C THR A 135 3.15 6.42 0.00
N ALA A 136 3.62 7.55 -0.54
CA ALA A 136 3.03 8.87 -0.31
C ALA A 136 1.54 8.91 -0.67
N TYR A 137 1.17 8.31 -1.79
CA TYR A 137 -0.22 8.28 -2.28
C TYR A 137 -1.16 7.48 -1.36
N ASN A 138 -0.79 6.24 -1.01
CA ASN A 138 -1.60 5.38 -0.14
C ASN A 138 -1.67 5.94 1.29
N LEU A 139 -0.56 6.46 1.80
CA LEU A 139 -0.49 7.05 3.14
C LEU A 139 -1.34 8.31 3.25
N ALA A 140 -1.37 9.15 2.22
CA ALA A 140 -2.25 10.32 2.17
C ALA A 140 -3.73 9.93 2.21
N ILE A 141 -4.15 8.91 1.45
CA ILE A 141 -5.54 8.41 1.48
C ILE A 141 -5.91 7.90 2.88
N LEU A 142 -5.01 7.14 3.51
CA LEU A 142 -5.21 6.62 4.85
C LEU A 142 -5.45 7.73 5.86
N THR A 143 -4.51 8.68 5.96
CA THR A 143 -4.62 9.76 6.95
C THR A 143 -5.73 10.75 6.61
N ASP A 144 -6.02 11.01 5.33
CA ASP A 144 -7.11 11.91 4.94
C ASP A 144 -8.49 11.41 5.40
N LEU A 145 -8.67 10.09 5.46
CA LEU A 145 -9.94 9.48 5.87
C LEU A 145 -10.01 9.18 7.37
N MET A 146 -8.86 8.88 8.00
CA MET A 146 -8.83 8.35 9.37
C MET A 146 -8.16 9.28 10.38
N GLY A 147 -7.50 10.35 9.95
CA GLY A 147 -6.79 11.28 10.82
C GLY A 147 -5.46 10.70 11.31
N ASP A 148 -5.27 10.70 12.63
CA ASP A 148 -4.09 10.13 13.28
C ASP A 148 -4.12 8.59 13.15
N VAL A 149 -3.06 7.99 12.60
CA VAL A 149 -3.00 6.55 12.31
C VAL A 149 -1.63 5.97 12.64
N PRO A 150 -1.50 4.63 12.84
CA PRO A 150 -0.18 4.03 13.00
C PRO A 150 0.70 4.15 11.76
N TRP A 151 1.91 4.71 11.89
CA TRP A 151 2.82 4.89 10.75
C TRP A 151 4.30 4.60 11.07
N SER A 152 4.98 5.47 11.82
CA SER A 152 6.43 5.39 12.08
C SER A 152 6.87 4.11 12.79
N GLU A 153 5.99 3.53 13.62
CA GLU A 153 6.20 2.24 14.28
C GLU A 153 5.49 1.07 13.58
N ALA A 154 4.68 1.36 12.55
CA ALA A 154 3.93 0.34 11.83
C ALA A 154 4.82 -0.43 10.85
N LEU A 155 4.26 -1.50 10.28
CA LEU A 155 4.91 -2.30 9.22
C LEU A 155 6.22 -2.96 9.70
N GLN A 156 6.27 -3.36 10.97
CA GLN A 156 7.42 -4.02 11.61
C GLN A 156 6.97 -5.32 12.31
N PRO A 157 6.49 -6.31 11.54
CA PRO A 157 6.00 -7.56 12.12
C PRO A 157 7.10 -8.25 12.93
N GLY A 158 6.72 -8.81 14.08
CA GLY A 158 7.66 -9.47 15.00
C GLY A 158 8.52 -8.53 15.85
N VAL A 159 8.52 -7.22 15.57
CA VAL A 159 9.27 -6.21 16.35
C VAL A 159 8.32 -5.33 17.14
N VAL A 160 7.31 -4.74 16.48
CA VAL A 160 6.31 -3.87 17.11
C VAL A 160 4.92 -4.45 16.90
N PHE A 161 4.29 -4.90 17.99
CA PHE A 161 2.95 -5.49 17.95
C PHE A 161 1.81 -4.48 18.11
N THR A 162 2.10 -3.34 18.74
CA THR A 162 1.11 -2.29 19.02
C THR A 162 1.70 -0.92 18.65
N PRO A 163 1.74 -0.58 17.35
CA PRO A 163 2.31 0.68 16.91
C PRO A 163 1.50 1.87 17.43
N LYS A 164 2.19 2.95 17.83
CA LYS A 164 1.53 4.21 18.24
C LYS A 164 0.75 4.86 17.10
N LEU A 165 -0.21 5.72 17.45
CA LEU A 165 -0.86 6.63 16.50
C LEU A 165 0.02 7.86 16.28
N ASP A 166 0.43 8.09 15.04
CA ASP A 166 1.14 9.31 14.67
C ASP A 166 0.17 10.40 14.26
N LYS A 167 0.57 11.65 14.51
CA LYS A 167 -0.24 12.81 14.15
C LYS A 167 -0.32 12.95 12.64
N GLN A 168 -1.51 13.22 12.12
CA GLN A 168 -1.71 13.50 10.68
C GLN A 168 -0.74 14.58 10.16
N LYS A 169 -0.43 15.58 10.98
CA LYS A 169 0.56 16.61 10.63
C LYS A 169 1.93 16.02 10.32
N ASP A 170 2.42 15.11 11.15
CA ASP A 170 3.75 14.52 11.02
C ASP A 170 3.76 13.52 9.85
N ILE A 171 2.67 12.79 9.65
CA ILE A 171 2.46 11.93 8.47
C ILE A 171 2.55 12.74 7.17
N TYR A 172 1.99 13.95 7.13
CA TYR A 172 2.10 14.83 5.96
C TYR A 172 3.52 15.36 5.71
N VAL A 173 4.38 15.41 6.74
CA VAL A 173 5.80 15.68 6.55
C VAL A 173 6.45 14.50 5.82
N ASP A 174 6.22 13.27 6.29
CA ASP A 174 6.75 12.06 5.66
C ASP A 174 6.26 11.90 4.21
N ILE A 175 4.97 12.17 3.95
CA ILE A 175 4.39 12.16 2.59
C ILE A 175 5.17 13.09 1.66
N MET A 176 5.47 14.31 2.11
CA MET A 176 6.22 15.26 1.29
C MET A 176 7.68 14.81 1.08
N THR A 177 8.32 14.26 2.11
CA THR A 177 9.67 13.70 2.03
C THR A 177 9.74 12.55 1.02
N PHE A 178 8.79 11.61 1.05
CA PHE A 178 8.74 10.53 0.06
C PHE A 178 8.65 11.05 -1.37
N LEU A 179 7.87 12.11 -1.60
CA LEU A 179 7.76 12.71 -2.93
C LEU A 179 9.04 13.43 -3.36
N ASP A 180 9.76 14.06 -2.42
CA ASP A 180 11.06 14.67 -2.69
C ASP A 180 12.12 13.62 -3.01
N ASP A 181 12.25 12.59 -2.18
CA ASP A 181 13.19 11.49 -2.38
C ASP A 181 12.88 10.75 -3.69
N ALA A 182 11.60 10.56 -4.01
CA ALA A 182 11.20 9.95 -5.26
C ALA A 182 11.66 10.76 -6.48
N ILE A 183 11.46 12.07 -6.47
CA ILE A 183 11.91 12.95 -7.56
C ILE A 183 13.44 12.87 -7.69
N GLU A 184 14.17 12.83 -6.58
CA GLU A 184 15.62 12.64 -6.61
C GLU A 184 16.02 11.29 -7.24
N ASN A 185 15.39 10.20 -6.80
CA ASN A 185 15.71 8.85 -7.27
C ASN A 185 15.31 8.60 -8.73
N LEU A 186 14.18 9.15 -9.19
CA LEU A 186 13.76 9.05 -10.60
C LEU A 186 14.70 9.81 -11.55
N ASN A 187 15.51 10.74 -11.04
CA ASN A 187 16.50 11.49 -11.80
C ASN A 187 17.90 10.84 -11.81
N LYS A 188 18.09 9.70 -11.12
CA LYS A 188 19.33 8.92 -11.14
C LYS A 188 19.31 7.90 -12.27
N ASP A 189 20.47 7.57 -12.82
CA ASP A 189 20.62 6.43 -13.72
C ASP A 189 20.42 5.13 -12.92
N SER A 190 19.50 4.26 -13.38
CA SER A 190 19.23 2.98 -12.72
C SER A 190 19.95 1.83 -13.41
N ASP A 191 20.57 0.96 -12.62
CA ASP A 191 21.27 -0.26 -13.10
C ASP A 191 20.31 -1.37 -13.54
N PHE A 192 19.01 -1.21 -13.23
CA PHE A 192 17.97 -2.20 -13.48
C PHE A 192 17.19 -1.86 -14.76
N PRO A 193 16.67 -2.89 -15.46
CA PRO A 193 15.85 -2.68 -16.64
C PRO A 193 14.58 -1.89 -16.31
N SER A 194 14.07 -1.15 -17.29
CA SER A 194 12.76 -0.51 -17.17
C SER A 194 11.67 -1.55 -16.89
N LEU A 195 10.72 -1.20 -16.01
CA LEU A 195 9.54 -2.03 -15.72
C LEU A 195 8.71 -2.32 -16.98
N GLY A 196 8.73 -1.43 -17.99
CA GLY A 196 7.98 -1.61 -19.23
C GLY A 196 6.52 -1.97 -18.96
N GLY A 197 6.06 -3.13 -19.46
CA GLY A 197 4.68 -3.60 -19.29
C GLY A 197 4.29 -4.02 -17.86
N GLN A 198 5.23 -4.07 -16.92
CA GLN A 198 4.96 -4.30 -15.49
C GLN A 198 4.50 -3.01 -14.78
N ASP A 199 4.81 -1.83 -15.36
CA ASP A 199 4.22 -0.57 -14.94
C ASP A 199 2.88 -0.36 -15.65
N PHE A 200 1.80 -0.67 -14.94
CA PHE A 200 0.43 -0.56 -15.46
C PHE A 200 -0.12 0.88 -15.51
N ILE A 201 0.64 1.89 -15.08
CA ILE A 201 0.21 3.28 -15.08
C ILE A 201 0.88 4.04 -16.23
N TYR A 202 2.19 3.95 -16.38
CA TYR A 202 2.94 4.70 -17.38
C TYR A 202 3.77 3.85 -18.34
N GLY A 203 3.73 2.53 -18.23
CA GLY A 203 4.46 1.63 -19.13
C GLY A 203 5.98 1.80 -19.07
N GLY A 204 6.53 2.16 -17.91
CA GLY A 204 7.96 2.32 -17.66
C GLY A 204 8.49 3.72 -17.97
N LYS A 205 7.62 4.70 -18.22
CA LYS A 205 8.00 6.08 -18.56
C LYS A 205 8.23 6.92 -17.30
N ILE A 206 9.48 6.93 -16.84
CA ILE A 206 9.92 7.60 -15.60
C ILE A 206 9.59 9.10 -15.56
N GLY A 207 9.71 9.83 -16.68
CA GLY A 207 9.34 11.25 -16.71
C GLY A 207 7.87 11.53 -16.38
N LEU A 208 6.95 10.57 -16.61
CA LEU A 208 5.55 10.70 -16.22
C LEU A 208 5.34 10.44 -14.72
N TRP A 209 6.14 9.56 -14.12
CA TRP A 209 6.18 9.37 -12.67
C TRP A 209 6.67 10.62 -11.94
N GLU A 210 7.69 11.31 -12.46
CA GLU A 210 8.15 12.59 -11.91
C GLU A 210 7.04 13.66 -11.99
N LYS A 211 6.37 13.79 -13.13
CA LYS A 211 5.20 14.69 -13.28
C LYS A 211 4.08 14.33 -12.30
N PHE A 212 3.87 13.05 -12.03
CA PHE A 212 2.88 12.60 -11.04
C PHE A 212 3.29 12.99 -9.62
N ALA A 213 4.56 12.83 -9.25
CA ALA A 213 5.07 13.26 -7.95
C ALA A 213 4.83 14.77 -7.73
N TYR A 214 5.14 15.61 -8.71
CA TYR A 214 4.84 17.05 -8.64
C TYR A 214 3.34 17.33 -8.56
N GLY A 215 2.49 16.56 -9.25
CA GLY A 215 1.03 16.67 -9.15
C GLY A 215 0.52 16.36 -7.74
N LEU A 216 1.09 15.35 -7.08
CA LEU A 216 0.79 15.02 -5.69
C LEU A 216 1.30 16.10 -4.73
N LYS A 217 2.51 16.64 -4.95
CA LYS A 217 3.00 17.78 -4.16
C LYS A 217 2.06 18.97 -4.27
N ALA A 218 1.53 19.28 -5.46
CA ALA A 218 0.54 20.33 -5.64
C ALA A 218 -0.76 20.03 -4.85
N ARG A 219 -1.29 18.80 -4.97
CA ARG A 219 -2.50 18.33 -4.27
C ARG A 219 -2.36 18.46 -2.75
N TYR A 220 -1.28 17.92 -2.18
CA TYR A 220 -1.06 17.88 -0.72
C TYR A 220 -0.68 19.25 -0.16
N THR A 221 0.01 20.10 -0.94
CA THR A 221 0.24 21.49 -0.54
C THR A 221 -1.08 22.25 -0.46
N MET A 222 -2.00 22.03 -1.40
CA MET A 222 -3.33 22.63 -1.37
C MET A 222 -4.20 22.08 -0.23
N ARG A 223 -4.12 20.78 0.07
CA ARG A 223 -4.79 20.16 1.24
C ARG A 223 -4.46 20.91 2.53
N LEU A 224 -3.20 21.28 2.73
CA LEU A 224 -2.71 21.94 3.95
C LEU A 224 -2.91 23.46 3.96
N SER A 225 -3.48 24.05 2.91
CA SER A 225 -3.53 25.51 2.72
C SER A 225 -4.23 26.31 3.82
N LYS A 226 -5.18 25.69 4.54
CA LYS A 226 -5.87 26.31 5.68
C LYS A 226 -5.02 26.39 6.95
N ILE A 227 -3.99 25.55 7.07
CA ILE A 227 -3.04 25.52 8.18
C ILE A 227 -1.76 26.28 7.80
N THR A 228 -1.25 26.03 6.60
CA THR A 228 -0.02 26.63 6.08
C THR A 228 -0.22 27.01 4.61
N PRO A 229 -0.67 28.25 4.33
CA PRO A 229 -0.98 28.67 2.97
C PRO A 229 0.29 28.83 2.14
N LYS A 230 0.49 27.94 1.14
CA LYS A 230 1.62 27.95 0.21
C LYS A 230 1.15 27.93 -1.25
N TYR A 231 0.28 28.87 -1.62
CA TYR A 231 -0.35 28.90 -2.95
C TYR A 231 0.65 29.07 -4.11
N ALA A 232 1.76 29.79 -3.89
CA ALA A 232 2.81 29.92 -4.89
C ALA A 232 3.50 28.57 -5.21
N ASP A 233 3.69 27.74 -4.18
CA ASP A 233 4.28 26.41 -4.32
C ASP A 233 3.32 25.49 -5.08
N VAL A 234 2.00 25.57 -4.83
CA VAL A 234 0.99 24.82 -5.59
C VAL A 234 1.11 25.11 -7.08
N ILE A 235 1.20 26.40 -7.47
CA ILE A 235 1.35 26.80 -8.87
C ILE A 235 2.68 26.30 -9.45
N THR A 236 3.75 26.36 -8.67
CA THR A 236 5.09 25.90 -9.08
C THR A 236 5.10 24.40 -9.34
N PHE A 237 4.51 23.60 -8.44
CA PHE A 237 4.41 22.15 -8.61
C PHE A 237 3.45 21.77 -9.75
N ALA A 238 2.31 22.45 -9.88
CA ALA A 238 1.37 22.20 -10.96
C ALA A 238 2.01 22.44 -12.35
N LYS A 239 2.85 23.47 -12.50
CA LYS A 239 3.59 23.74 -13.75
C LYS A 239 4.63 22.67 -14.11
N LYS A 240 5.07 21.88 -13.13
CA LYS A 240 5.99 20.75 -13.32
C LYS A 240 5.27 19.41 -13.46
N SER A 241 3.94 19.41 -13.38
CA SER A 241 3.11 18.21 -13.46
C SER A 241 2.55 18.02 -14.88
N PHE A 242 1.37 17.41 -14.98
CA PHE A 242 0.73 17.04 -16.24
C PHE A 242 0.38 18.27 -17.09
N GLU A 243 0.73 18.23 -18.37
CA GLU A 243 0.40 19.24 -19.37
C GLU A 243 -0.91 18.92 -20.10
N SER A 244 -1.31 17.66 -20.11
CA SER A 244 -2.55 17.20 -20.74
C SER A 244 -3.07 15.91 -20.09
N ALA A 245 -4.33 15.56 -20.40
CA ALA A 245 -4.95 14.33 -19.92
C ALA A 245 -4.19 13.05 -20.34
N LYS A 246 -3.35 13.09 -21.38
CA LYS A 246 -2.54 11.93 -21.81
C LYS A 246 -1.42 11.58 -20.83
N GLU A 247 -1.08 12.49 -19.92
CA GLU A 247 -0.01 12.31 -18.94
C GLU A 247 -0.56 11.93 -17.55
N GLN A 248 -1.88 11.88 -17.37
CA GLN A 248 -2.49 11.66 -16.07
C GLN A 248 -2.19 10.24 -15.54
N ALA A 249 -2.06 10.11 -14.22
CA ALA A 249 -1.91 8.82 -13.56
C ALA A 249 -3.24 8.05 -13.66
N GLN A 250 -3.29 7.09 -14.57
CA GLN A 250 -4.48 6.29 -14.84
C GLN A 250 -4.11 4.81 -14.89
N PHE A 251 -4.91 4.01 -14.19
CA PHE A 251 -4.90 2.56 -14.34
C PHE A 251 -5.99 2.16 -15.33
N ASP A 252 -5.62 1.54 -16.44
CA ASP A 252 -6.53 1.22 -17.53
C ASP A 252 -7.24 -0.12 -17.34
N TYR A 253 -8.55 -0.06 -17.14
CA TYR A 253 -9.43 -1.23 -17.15
C TYR A 253 -9.90 -1.51 -18.58
N ASN A 254 -9.66 -2.72 -19.09
CA ASN A 254 -10.00 -3.08 -20.48
C ASN A 254 -11.47 -3.46 -20.70
N GLY A 255 -12.27 -3.50 -19.64
CA GLY A 255 -13.71 -3.82 -19.66
C GLY A 255 -14.04 -5.29 -19.96
N LYS A 256 -13.03 -6.14 -20.16
CA LYS A 256 -13.16 -7.57 -20.47
C LYS A 256 -12.61 -8.41 -19.33
N SER A 257 -11.30 -8.58 -19.28
CA SER A 257 -10.60 -9.33 -18.22
C SER A 257 -10.27 -8.46 -17.00
N THR A 258 -10.18 -7.14 -17.18
CA THR A 258 -10.03 -6.17 -16.09
C THR A 258 -11.17 -5.17 -16.16
N GLN A 259 -12.02 -5.15 -15.14
CA GLN A 259 -13.20 -4.29 -15.09
C GLN A 259 -13.05 -3.27 -13.97
N SER A 260 -13.50 -2.04 -14.21
CA SER A 260 -13.48 -0.99 -13.19
C SER A 260 -14.29 -1.41 -11.97
N PRO A 261 -13.78 -1.23 -10.74
CA PRO A 261 -14.52 -1.57 -9.53
C PRO A 261 -15.84 -0.82 -9.42
N PHE A 262 -15.91 0.44 -9.86
CA PHE A 262 -17.16 1.21 -9.87
C PHE A 262 -18.21 0.60 -10.82
N TYR A 263 -17.79 0.25 -12.05
CA TYR A 263 -18.67 -0.44 -13.00
C TYR A 263 -19.18 -1.77 -12.44
N ARG A 264 -18.30 -2.53 -11.77
CA ARG A 264 -18.67 -3.80 -11.15
C ARG A 264 -19.64 -3.64 -10.00
N PHE A 265 -19.38 -2.70 -9.11
CA PHE A 265 -20.27 -2.40 -8.00
C PHE A 265 -21.66 -2.02 -8.50
N PHE A 266 -21.75 -1.15 -9.51
CA PHE A 266 -23.02 -0.79 -10.12
C PHE A 266 -23.74 -1.99 -10.76
N LYS A 267 -23.04 -2.79 -11.59
CA LYS A 267 -23.66 -3.90 -12.33
C LYS A 267 -24.04 -5.10 -11.48
N ASP A 268 -23.20 -5.44 -10.49
CA ASP A 268 -23.38 -6.67 -9.71
C ASP A 268 -24.21 -6.43 -8.44
N ARG A 269 -24.20 -5.21 -7.89
CA ARG A 269 -24.90 -4.88 -6.65
C ARG A 269 -26.08 -3.93 -6.85
N ASP A 270 -26.00 -2.96 -7.76
CA ASP A 270 -27.04 -1.95 -8.02
C ASP A 270 -27.42 -1.14 -6.77
N TYR A 271 -26.42 -0.77 -5.96
CA TYR A 271 -26.63 -0.05 -4.68
C TYR A 271 -26.67 1.48 -4.84
N PHE A 272 -26.47 1.98 -6.06
CA PHE A 272 -26.53 3.40 -6.39
C PHE A 272 -27.70 3.69 -7.32
N GLY A 273 -28.43 4.77 -7.04
CA GLY A 273 -29.53 5.28 -7.87
C GLY A 273 -29.42 6.78 -8.13
#